data_AF-A0A151B1W9-F1
#
_entry.id   AF-A0A151B1W9-F1
#
_cell.length_a   1.000
_cell.length_b   1.000
_cell.length_c   1.000
_cell.angle_alpha   90.00
_cell.angle_beta   90.00
_cell.angle_gamma   90.00
#
_symmetry.space_group_name_H-M   'P 1'
#
loop_
_entity.id
_entity.type
_entity.pdbx_description
1 polymer ?
#
loop_
_entity_poly.entity_id
_entity_poly.type
_entity_poly.pdbx_seq_one_letter_code
_entity_poly.pdbx_strand_id
1 'polypeptide(L)' 'MARELTEIIKKRYNRTALFYDWMDRMIPDEWRRRVWREVRGRVLEVGVGTGANFPFTHPDAG' A
#
# COMPACT_ATOMS: atom_id res chain seq x y z
N MET A 1 10.50 -13.38 27.49
CA MET A 1 11.79 -13.09 26.83
C MET A 1 11.67 -12.90 25.31
N ALA A 2 11.88 -13.90 24.44
CA ALA A 2 11.92 -13.68 22.97
C ALA A 2 10.56 -13.21 22.37
N ARG A 3 9.45 -13.74 22.89
CA ARG A 3 8.09 -13.41 22.43
C ARG A 3 7.67 -11.99 22.82
N GLU A 4 8.06 -11.51 23.99
CA GLU A 4 7.82 -10.11 24.43
C GLU A 4 8.60 -9.10 23.60
N LEU A 5 9.88 -9.38 23.29
CA LEU A 5 10.67 -8.53 22.43
C LEU A 5 10.04 -8.41 21.03
N THR A 6 9.53 -9.52 20.50
CA THR A 6 8.81 -9.56 19.22
C THR A 6 7.57 -8.66 19.25
N GLU A 7 6.76 -8.73 20.30
CA GLU A 7 5.56 -7.90 20.42
C GLU A 7 5.87 -6.41 20.64
N ILE A 8 6.95 -6.08 21.38
CA ILE A 8 7.42 -4.69 21.52
C ILE A 8 7.85 -4.12 20.17
N ILE A 9 8.62 -4.88 19.40
CA ILE A 9 9.08 -4.46 18.06
C ILE A 9 7.88 -4.25 17.14
N LYS A 10 6.96 -5.22 17.08
CA LYS A 10 5.72 -5.10 16.29
C LYS A 10 4.91 -3.87 16.67
N LYS A 11 4.72 -3.63 17.98
CA LYS A 11 3.94 -2.48 18.45
C LYS A 11 4.58 -1.14 18.05
N ARG A 12 5.91 -1.04 18.09
CA ARG A 12 6.62 0.15 17.61
C ARG A 12 6.45 0.34 16.11
N TYR A 13 6.59 -0.73 15.34
CA TYR A 13 6.43 -0.70 13.89
C TYR A 13 5.00 -0.32 13.47
N ASN A 14 3.99 -0.92 14.12
CA ASN A 14 2.58 -0.63 13.85
C ASN A 14 2.22 0.84 14.11
N ARG A 15 2.84 1.48 15.11
CA ARG A 15 2.61 2.92 15.37
C ARG A 15 3.13 3.79 14.24
N THR A 16 4.29 3.45 13.68
CA THR A 16 4.84 4.18 12.52
C THR A 16 4.06 3.85 11.24
N ALA A 17 3.58 2.61 11.09
CA ALA A 17 2.77 2.20 9.94
C ALA A 17 1.49 3.04 9.79
N LEU A 18 0.79 3.35 10.90
CA LEU A 18 -0.41 4.21 10.88
C LEU A 18 -0.15 5.60 10.26
N PHE A 19 1.05 6.14 10.44
CA PHE A 19 1.41 7.43 9.84
C PHE A 19 1.58 7.32 8.33
N TYR A 20 2.25 6.25 7.86
CA TYR A 20 2.36 5.95 6.44
C TYR A 20 0.99 5.67 5.81
N ASP A 21 0.10 4.96 6.49
CA ASP A 21 -1.26 4.71 6.04
C ASP A 21 -2.06 6.02 5.89
N TRP A 22 -1.90 6.94 6.84
CA TRP A 22 -2.58 8.23 6.79
C TRP A 22 -2.05 9.10 5.65
N MET A 23 -0.73 9.16 5.46
CA MET A 23 -0.11 9.86 4.32
C MET A 23 -0.58 9.28 2.98
N ASP A 24 -0.65 7.96 2.87
CA ASP A 24 -1.08 7.28 1.64
C ASP A 24 -2.54 7.64 1.29
N ARG A 25 -3.42 7.78 2.29
CA ARG A 25 -4.81 8.25 2.10
C ARG A 25 -4.92 9.71 1.66
N MET A 26 -3.87 10.52 1.79
CA MET A 26 -3.88 11.88 1.27
C MET A 26 -3.64 11.93 -0.26
N ILE A 27 -3.17 10.83 -0.86
CA ILE A 27 -3.03 10.74 -2.31
C ILE A 27 -4.43 10.63 -2.92
N PRO A 28 -4.87 11.57 -3.76
CA PRO A 28 -6.22 11.54 -4.29
C PRO A 28 -6.44 10.35 -5.22
N ASP A 29 -7.58 9.70 -5.09
CA ASP A 29 -7.93 8.53 -5.91
C ASP A 29 -7.87 8.79 -7.42
N GLU A 30 -8.07 10.04 -7.84
CA GLU A 30 -7.95 10.44 -9.24
C GLU A 30 -6.55 10.18 -9.80
N TRP A 31 -5.51 10.41 -9.00
CA TRP A 31 -4.14 10.14 -9.39
C TRP A 31 -3.91 8.65 -9.55
N ARG A 32 -4.41 7.84 -8.60
CA ARG A 32 -4.35 6.37 -8.66
C ARG A 32 -5.02 5.85 -9.93
N ARG A 33 -6.24 6.34 -10.21
CA ARG A 33 -6.98 5.99 -11.45
C ARG A 33 -6.26 6.44 -12.71
N ARG A 34 -5.64 7.62 -12.73
CA ARG A 34 -4.89 8.10 -13.90
C ARG A 34 -3.70 7.20 -14.20
N VAL A 35 -2.92 6.84 -13.18
CA VAL A 35 -1.80 5.91 -13.35
C VAL A 35 -2.28 4.58 -13.90
N TRP A 36 -3.31 3.99 -13.30
CA TRP A 36 -3.83 2.68 -13.74
C TRP A 36 -4.41 2.65 -15.16
N ARG A 37 -4.89 3.77 -15.71
CA ARG A 37 -5.35 3.84 -17.11
C ARG A 37 -4.22 3.68 -18.13
N GLU A 38 -3.00 4.05 -17.75
CA GLU A 38 -1.84 3.98 -18.64
C GLU A 38 -1.21 2.57 -18.66
N VAL A 39 -1.53 1.73 -17.67
CA VAL A 39 -0.92 0.40 -17.55
C VAL A 39 -1.74 -0.65 -18.29
N ARG A 40 -1.09 -1.53 -19.06
CA ARG A 40 -1.71 -2.60 -19.86
C ARG A 40 -0.88 -3.88 -19.83
N GLY A 41 -1.53 -5.04 -19.96
CA GLY A 41 -0.88 -6.34 -19.99
C GLY A 41 -0.52 -6.85 -18.59
N ARG A 42 0.53 -7.68 -18.46
CA ARG A 42 0.95 -8.22 -17.15
C ARG A 42 1.72 -7.17 -16.34
N VAL A 43 1.17 -6.78 -15.19
CA VAL A 43 1.70 -5.69 -14.35
C VAL A 43 2.19 -6.22 -13.01
N LEU A 44 3.37 -5.76 -12.58
CA LEU A 44 3.85 -5.94 -11.21
C LEU A 44 3.99 -4.58 -10.53
N GLU A 45 3.15 -4.31 -9.55
CA GLU A 45 3.31 -3.15 -8.68
C GLU A 45 4.33 -3.47 -7.58
N VAL A 46 5.45 -2.75 -7.58
CA VAL A 46 6.51 -2.91 -6.58
C VAL A 46 6.35 -1.83 -5.51
N GLY A 47 6.44 -2.21 -4.23
CA GLY A 47 6.33 -1.25 -3.13
C GLY A 47 4.91 -0.70 -2.95
N VAL A 48 3.91 -1.57 -3.04
CA VAL A 48 2.46 -1.25 -2.96
C VAL A 48 2.02 -0.51 -1.69
N GLY A 49 2.89 -0.41 -0.68
CA GLY A 49 2.58 0.23 0.59
C GLY A 49 1.37 -0.43 1.26
N THR A 50 0.31 0.35 1.46
CA THR A 50 -0.95 -0.13 2.05
C THR A 50 -1.81 -0.93 1.07
N GLY A 51 -1.46 -0.96 -0.21
CA GLY A 51 -2.27 -1.55 -1.26
C GLY A 51 -3.44 -0.68 -1.72
N ALA A 52 -3.45 0.62 -1.38
CA ALA A 52 -4.53 1.55 -1.76
C ALA A 52 -4.70 1.73 -3.28
N ASN A 53 -3.75 1.25 -4.09
CA ASN A 53 -3.85 1.21 -5.54
C ASN A 53 -4.67 0.03 -6.08
N PHE A 54 -4.82 -1.07 -5.33
CA PHE A 54 -5.48 -2.28 -5.81
C PHE A 54 -6.96 -2.12 -6.19
N PRO A 55 -7.78 -1.30 -5.51
CA PRO A 55 -9.16 -1.06 -5.94
C PRO A 55 -9.29 -0.39 -7.31
N PHE A 56 -8.19 0.17 -7.84
CA PHE A 56 -8.16 0.89 -9.11
C PHE A 56 -7.46 0.12 -10.23
N THR A 57 -7.05 -1.14 -9.98
CA THR A 57 -6.41 -1.99 -10.98
C THR A 57 -7.34 -2.24 -12.17
N HIS A 58 -6.78 -2.25 -13.37
CA HIS A 58 -7.53 -2.55 -14.59
C HIS A 58 -7.79 -4.07 -14.68
N PRO A 59 -8.99 -4.54 -15.10
CA PRO A 59 -9.26 -5.96 -15.26
C PRO A 59 -8.30 -6.68 -16.23
N ASP A 60 -7.73 -5.95 -17.19
CA ASP A 60 -6.74 -6.47 -18.15
C ASP A 60 -5.31 -6.58 -17.57
N ALA A 61 -5.09 -6.17 -16.32
CA ALA A 61 -3.78 -6.19 -15.66
C ALA A 61 -3.40 -7.55 -15.03
N GLY A 62 -4.24 -8.58 -15.23
CA GLY A 62 -4.11 -9.94 -14.67
C GLY A 62 -3.12 -10.86 -15.37
#